data_AF-A0A672I5S0-F1
#
_entry.id   AF-A0A672I5S0-F1
#
_cell.length_a   1.000
_cell.length_b   1.000
_cell.length_c   1.000
_cell.angle_alpha   90.00
_cell.angle_beta   90.00
_cell.angle_gamma   90.00
#
_symmetry.space_group_name_H-M   'P 1'
#
loop_
_entity.id
_entity.type
_entity.pdbx_description
1 polymer ?
#
loop_
_entity_poly.entity_id
_entity_poly.type
_entity_poly.pdbx_seq_one_letter_code
_entity_poly.pdbx_strand_id
1 'polypeptide(L)'
;LPSAMDDRQLDLTPEQEATKAKYPPINKKYEYLDHTADVQIHSWGDSLEEAYEQCAMGMFGYMTDTETVKPLKTLEVESEGEDLESLLFHFLDDWLYNFSAEHFFIPREVKVLNIDRVNFKIRSIGWGEKFCLSKHPQGTEVKAITYSAMQIHDKEKPEIFAIVDI
;
A
#
# COMPACT_ATOMS: atom_id res chain seq x y z
N LEU A 1 13.79 23.21 -10.76
CA LEU A 1 12.49 23.92 -10.88
C LEU A 1 11.52 22.89 -11.43
N PRO A 2 10.74 22.22 -10.60
CA PRO A 2 9.80 21.21 -11.07
C PRO A 2 8.66 21.92 -11.81
N SER A 3 8.29 21.40 -12.98
CA SER A 3 7.28 21.93 -13.90
C SER A 3 5.90 21.69 -13.32
N ALA A 4 4.97 22.61 -13.35
CA ALA A 4 4.23 23.09 -14.51
C ALA A 4 2.86 22.47 -14.77
N MET A 5 2.06 22.01 -13.77
CA MET A 5 0.64 21.80 -14.08
C MET A 5 -0.02 23.12 -14.45
N ASP A 6 -0.25 23.27 -15.75
CA ASP A 6 -1.20 24.21 -16.32
C ASP A 6 -2.59 24.04 -15.64
N ASP A 7 -3.39 25.09 -15.67
CA ASP A 7 -4.50 25.28 -14.76
C ASP A 7 -5.50 24.12 -14.60
N ARG A 8 -5.69 23.64 -13.36
CA ARG A 8 -6.84 22.82 -12.97
C ARG A 8 -8.14 23.45 -13.46
N GLN A 9 -8.82 22.77 -14.38
CA GLN A 9 -10.18 23.12 -14.79
C GLN A 9 -11.16 22.32 -13.92
N LEU A 10 -12.14 23.03 -13.37
CA LEU A 10 -13.19 22.47 -12.53
C LEU A 10 -14.51 22.49 -13.31
N ASP A 11 -15.38 21.52 -13.03
CA ASP A 11 -16.74 21.52 -13.55
C ASP A 11 -17.54 22.66 -12.91
N LEU A 12 -17.91 23.65 -13.72
CA LEU A 12 -18.63 24.85 -13.27
C LEU A 12 -20.12 24.74 -13.57
N THR A 13 -20.93 25.29 -12.67
CA THR A 13 -22.36 25.52 -12.89
C THR A 13 -22.60 26.75 -13.79
N PRO A 14 -23.78 26.90 -14.42
CA PRO A 14 -24.07 28.03 -15.33
C PRO A 14 -23.92 29.43 -14.69
N GLU A 15 -24.23 29.59 -13.41
CA GLU A 15 -24.06 30.88 -12.69
C GLU A 15 -22.57 31.22 -12.46
N GLN A 16 -21.72 30.20 -12.28
CA GLN A 16 -20.26 30.34 -12.14
C GLN A 16 -19.61 30.71 -13.48
N GLU A 17 -20.13 30.18 -14.59
CA GLU A 17 -19.70 30.59 -15.94
C GLU A 17 -20.09 32.04 -16.26
N ALA A 18 -21.33 32.45 -15.95
CA ALA A 18 -21.77 33.84 -16.14
C ALA A 18 -20.92 34.84 -15.34
N THR A 19 -20.50 34.44 -14.13
CA THR A 19 -19.58 35.22 -13.30
C THR A 19 -18.17 35.28 -13.91
N LYS A 20 -17.64 34.14 -14.39
CA LYS A 20 -16.35 34.06 -15.07
C LYS A 20 -16.31 34.92 -16.35
N ALA A 21 -17.44 35.10 -17.02
CA ALA A 21 -17.58 35.88 -18.25
C ALA A 21 -17.85 37.39 -18.02
N LYS A 22 -18.43 37.79 -16.88
CA LYS A 22 -18.74 39.20 -16.56
C LYS A 22 -17.49 40.06 -16.33
N TYR A 23 -16.34 39.44 -16.07
CA TYR A 23 -15.09 40.10 -15.70
C TYR A 23 -13.91 39.66 -16.58
N PRO A 24 -12.83 40.47 -16.69
CA PRO A 24 -11.63 40.09 -17.44
C PRO A 24 -10.92 38.84 -16.89
N PRO A 25 -10.28 38.01 -17.76
CA PRO A 25 -9.59 36.79 -17.33
C PRO A 25 -8.31 37.08 -16.52
N ILE A 26 -7.93 36.13 -15.67
CA ILE A 26 -6.72 36.17 -14.85
C ILE A 26 -5.53 35.60 -15.64
N ASN A 27 -4.34 36.19 -15.47
CA ASN A 27 -3.08 35.69 -16.04
C ASN A 27 -2.47 34.59 -15.14
N LYS A 28 -2.36 33.35 -15.61
CA LYS A 28 -1.87 32.19 -14.83
C LYS A 28 -0.39 31.89 -15.14
N LYS A 29 0.43 31.84 -14.08
CA LYS A 29 1.90 31.64 -14.11
C LYS A 29 2.38 30.77 -12.94
N TYR A 30 1.62 29.75 -12.62
CA TYR A 30 1.92 28.81 -11.56
C TYR A 30 1.67 27.42 -12.08
N GLU A 31 2.00 26.49 -11.21
CA GLU A 31 1.92 25.10 -11.53
C GLU A 31 1.73 24.22 -10.33
N TYR A 32 0.87 23.23 -10.44
CA TYR A 32 0.77 22.19 -9.43
C TYR A 32 1.97 21.24 -9.54
N LEU A 33 2.43 20.89 -8.34
CA LEU A 33 3.58 20.09 -8.01
C LEU A 33 3.09 19.16 -6.92
N ASP A 34 2.95 17.88 -7.22
CA ASP A 34 2.41 16.92 -6.27
C ASP A 34 3.46 16.56 -5.20
N HIS A 35 3.07 16.31 -3.93
CA HIS A 35 3.82 15.38 -3.05
C HIS A 35 3.03 14.88 -1.81
N THR A 36 3.54 13.81 -1.17
CA THR A 36 2.87 12.55 -0.80
C THR A 36 1.97 12.54 0.44
N ALA A 37 0.98 11.65 0.42
CA ALA A 37 0.28 11.17 1.60
C ALA A 37 0.88 9.80 1.94
N ASP A 38 1.60 9.69 3.05
CA ASP A 38 2.27 8.45 3.47
C ASP A 38 1.72 7.97 4.83
N VAL A 39 1.79 6.67 5.11
CA VAL A 39 1.49 6.08 6.42
C VAL A 39 2.59 5.13 6.87
N GLN A 40 2.94 5.15 8.17
CA GLN A 40 3.88 4.21 8.77
C GLN A 40 3.13 3.04 9.42
N ILE A 41 3.41 1.83 8.95
CA ILE A 41 2.97 0.57 9.53
C ILE A 41 4.02 0.13 10.56
N HIS A 42 3.57 -0.20 11.77
CA HIS A 42 4.38 -0.84 12.79
C HIS A 42 3.77 -2.21 13.11
N SER A 43 4.55 -3.28 12.91
CA SER A 43 4.14 -4.67 13.16
C SER A 43 5.15 -5.38 14.06
N TRP A 44 4.70 -6.44 14.73
CA TRP A 44 5.52 -7.23 15.65
C TRP A 44 5.03 -8.67 15.71
N GLY A 45 5.85 -9.56 16.28
CA GLY A 45 5.50 -10.95 16.50
C GLY A 45 6.41 -11.65 17.50
N ASP A 46 6.09 -12.91 17.79
CA ASP A 46 6.91 -13.85 18.55
C ASP A 46 8.03 -14.44 17.66
N SER A 47 7.97 -14.24 16.35
CA SER A 47 9.03 -14.55 15.38
C SER A 47 9.14 -13.50 14.28
N LEU A 48 10.25 -13.54 13.53
CA LEU A 48 10.46 -12.62 12.41
C LEU A 48 9.41 -12.85 11.31
N GLU A 49 9.05 -14.11 11.07
CA GLU A 49 7.97 -14.51 10.16
C GLU A 49 6.65 -13.85 10.56
N GLU A 50 6.30 -13.88 11.84
CA GLU A 50 5.08 -13.25 12.34
C GLU A 50 5.16 -11.71 12.21
N ALA A 51 6.29 -11.07 12.48
CA ALA A 51 6.43 -9.64 12.27
C ALA A 51 6.24 -9.25 10.78
N TYR A 52 6.77 -10.04 9.84
CA TYR A 52 6.56 -9.82 8.38
C TYR A 52 5.10 -10.02 8.00
N GLU A 53 4.48 -11.13 8.40
CA GLU A 53 3.09 -11.41 8.03
C GLU A 53 2.13 -10.37 8.62
N GLN A 54 2.38 -9.90 9.84
CA GLN A 54 1.63 -8.80 10.45
C GLN A 54 1.87 -7.46 9.74
N CYS A 55 3.03 -7.24 9.12
CA CYS A 55 3.26 -6.04 8.30
C CYS A 55 2.37 -6.05 7.05
N ALA A 56 2.26 -7.20 6.37
CA ALA A 56 1.33 -7.37 5.25
C ALA A 56 -0.13 -7.22 5.71
N MET A 57 -0.49 -7.77 6.87
CA MET A 57 -1.82 -7.58 7.45
C MET A 57 -2.12 -6.12 7.79
N GLY A 58 -1.14 -5.36 8.28
CA GLY A 58 -1.26 -3.93 8.52
C GLY A 58 -1.53 -3.14 7.24
N MET A 59 -0.82 -3.48 6.15
CA MET A 59 -1.05 -2.89 4.83
C MET A 59 -2.48 -3.16 4.33
N PHE A 60 -2.92 -4.41 4.32
CA PHE A 60 -4.28 -4.76 3.85
C PHE A 60 -5.39 -4.27 4.77
N GLY A 61 -5.15 -4.22 6.09
CA GLY A 61 -6.07 -3.65 7.07
C GLY A 61 -6.30 -2.14 6.87
N TYR A 62 -5.35 -1.44 6.25
CA TYR A 62 -5.51 -0.04 5.86
C TYR A 62 -6.45 0.14 4.64
N MET A 63 -6.45 -0.85 3.76
CA MET A 63 -7.25 -0.87 2.53
C MET A 63 -8.71 -1.27 2.77
N THR A 64 -8.97 -2.16 3.73
CA THR A 64 -10.31 -2.63 4.09
C THR A 64 -10.30 -3.34 5.45
N ASP A 65 -11.48 -3.49 6.05
CA ASP A 65 -11.67 -4.44 7.15
C ASP A 65 -11.50 -5.89 6.64
N THR A 66 -10.35 -6.50 6.94
CA THR A 66 -9.99 -7.86 6.51
C THR A 66 -10.85 -8.94 7.17
N GLU A 67 -11.53 -8.65 8.28
CA GLU A 67 -12.46 -9.60 8.90
C GLU A 67 -13.74 -9.80 8.07
N THR A 68 -14.02 -8.90 7.11
CA THR A 68 -15.13 -9.06 6.15
C THR A 68 -14.78 -9.99 4.98
N VAL A 69 -13.50 -10.27 4.77
CA VAL A 69 -12.99 -11.09 3.66
C VAL A 69 -13.17 -12.58 3.97
N LYS A 70 -13.73 -13.35 3.03
CA LYS A 70 -13.89 -14.81 3.19
C LYS A 70 -12.64 -15.55 2.70
N PRO A 71 -12.19 -16.60 3.41
CA PRO A 71 -11.04 -17.41 3.00
C PRO A 71 -11.43 -18.46 1.94
N LEU A 72 -11.72 -18.02 0.71
CA LEU A 72 -12.25 -18.88 -0.37
C LEU A 72 -11.18 -19.37 -1.35
N LYS A 73 -10.08 -18.63 -1.46
CA LYS A 73 -8.94 -18.94 -2.30
C LYS A 73 -7.67 -18.81 -1.50
N THR A 74 -6.68 -19.58 -1.91
CA THR A 74 -5.33 -19.56 -1.38
C THR A 74 -4.40 -19.01 -2.44
N LEU A 75 -3.48 -18.14 -2.04
CA LEU A 75 -2.41 -17.64 -2.88
C LEU A 75 -1.08 -17.85 -2.14
N GLU A 76 -0.10 -18.44 -2.81
CA GLU A 76 1.28 -18.50 -2.34
C GLU A 76 2.08 -17.39 -2.99
N VAL A 77 2.90 -16.71 -2.21
CA VAL A 77 3.77 -15.62 -2.65
C VAL A 77 5.18 -15.92 -2.16
N GLU A 78 6.13 -15.93 -3.10
CA GLU A 78 7.56 -16.11 -2.86
C GLU A 78 8.31 -14.88 -3.33
N SER A 79 9.21 -14.37 -2.50
CA SER A 79 10.01 -13.18 -2.79
C SER A 79 11.46 -13.40 -2.37
N GLU A 80 12.38 -12.64 -2.95
CA GLU A 80 13.80 -12.66 -2.62
C GLU A 80 14.37 -11.25 -2.49
N GLY A 81 15.40 -11.08 -1.68
CA GLY A 81 16.09 -9.81 -1.44
C GLY A 81 17.60 -9.97 -1.37
N GLU A 82 18.30 -8.88 -1.11
CA GLU A 82 19.76 -8.86 -0.89
C GLU A 82 20.10 -8.76 0.61
N ASP A 83 19.12 -8.35 1.42
CA ASP A 83 19.13 -8.25 2.87
C ASP A 83 17.69 -8.34 3.42
N LEU A 84 17.50 -8.16 4.73
CA LEU A 84 16.16 -8.23 5.33
C LEU A 84 15.24 -7.08 4.89
N GLU A 85 15.77 -5.87 4.71
CA GLU A 85 14.97 -4.69 4.34
C GLU A 85 14.45 -4.83 2.90
N SER A 86 15.32 -5.19 1.96
CA SER A 86 14.92 -5.50 0.58
C SER A 86 14.00 -6.71 0.48
N LEU A 87 14.20 -7.74 1.33
CA LEU A 87 13.27 -8.86 1.42
C LEU A 87 11.88 -8.43 1.89
N LEU A 88 11.80 -7.54 2.88
CA LEU A 88 10.52 -6.98 3.35
C LEU A 88 9.86 -6.13 2.27
N PHE A 89 10.64 -5.29 1.59
CA PHE A 89 10.15 -4.48 0.48
C PHE A 89 9.50 -5.35 -0.60
N HIS A 90 10.24 -6.33 -1.15
CA HIS A 90 9.71 -7.20 -2.21
C HIS A 90 8.54 -8.07 -1.72
N PHE A 91 8.58 -8.54 -0.47
CA PHE A 91 7.46 -9.27 0.13
C PHE A 91 6.17 -8.45 0.14
N LEU A 92 6.21 -7.21 0.63
CA LEU A 92 5.03 -6.34 0.67
C LEU A 92 4.59 -5.93 -0.73
N ASP A 93 5.55 -5.65 -1.62
CA ASP A 93 5.29 -5.25 -3.00
C ASP A 93 4.64 -6.37 -3.82
N ASP A 94 5.11 -7.62 -3.68
CA ASP A 94 4.50 -8.78 -4.36
C ASP A 94 3.06 -9.04 -3.86
N TRP A 95 2.82 -8.89 -2.55
CA TRP A 95 1.45 -8.95 -2.00
C TRP A 95 0.58 -7.81 -2.54
N LEU A 96 1.09 -6.58 -2.58
CA LEU A 96 0.39 -5.42 -3.12
C LEU A 96 0.12 -5.57 -4.63
N TYR A 97 1.05 -6.17 -5.38
CA TYR A 97 0.90 -6.46 -6.81
C TYR A 97 -0.25 -7.45 -7.06
N ASN A 98 -0.37 -8.50 -6.23
CA ASN A 98 -1.46 -9.46 -6.32
C ASN A 98 -2.84 -8.83 -6.06
N PHE A 99 -2.88 -7.79 -5.23
CA PHE A 99 -4.07 -6.96 -5.05
C PHE A 99 -4.29 -5.97 -6.21
N SER A 100 -3.26 -5.26 -6.67
CA SER A 100 -3.45 -4.11 -7.55
C SER A 100 -3.50 -4.46 -9.04
N ALA A 101 -2.75 -5.48 -9.46
CA ALA A 101 -2.46 -5.74 -10.88
C ALA A 101 -3.04 -7.06 -11.40
N GLU A 102 -3.02 -8.13 -10.60
CA GLU A 102 -3.31 -9.47 -11.13
C GLU A 102 -4.70 -10.00 -10.77
N HIS A 103 -4.96 -10.21 -9.48
CA HIS A 103 -6.14 -10.97 -9.04
C HIS A 103 -7.20 -10.12 -8.36
N PHE A 104 -6.88 -8.87 -8.01
CA PHE A 104 -7.62 -8.13 -6.99
C PHE A 104 -7.78 -8.97 -5.73
N PHE A 105 -6.76 -9.76 -5.39
CA PHE A 105 -6.80 -10.66 -4.25
C PHE A 105 -6.59 -9.85 -2.98
N ILE A 106 -7.55 -9.94 -2.06
CA ILE A 106 -7.40 -9.40 -0.71
C ILE A 106 -7.33 -10.59 0.26
N PRO A 107 -6.23 -10.76 1.01
CA PRO A 107 -6.17 -11.78 2.04
C PRO A 107 -7.03 -11.38 3.24
N ARG A 108 -7.75 -12.34 3.79
CA ARG A 108 -8.25 -12.26 5.17
C ARG A 108 -7.09 -12.36 6.15
N GLU A 109 -6.13 -13.21 5.84
CA GLU A 109 -4.96 -13.50 6.66
C GLU A 109 -3.79 -13.92 5.75
N VAL A 110 -2.59 -13.46 6.09
CA VAL A 110 -1.32 -13.87 5.50
C VAL A 110 -0.52 -14.61 6.55
N LYS A 111 0.12 -15.71 6.15
CA LYS A 111 1.04 -16.49 6.97
C LYS A 111 2.38 -16.60 6.26
N VAL A 112 3.46 -16.21 6.94
CA VAL A 112 4.82 -16.48 6.45
C VAL A 112 5.21 -17.90 6.87
N LEU A 113 5.52 -18.74 5.90
CA LEU A 113 5.85 -20.15 6.10
C LEU A 113 7.32 -20.35 6.46
N ASN A 114 8.20 -19.53 5.88
CA ASN A 114 9.64 -19.57 6.14
C ASN A 114 10.32 -18.28 5.66
N ILE A 115 11.33 -17.83 6.41
CA ILE A 115 12.34 -16.88 5.96
C ILE A 115 13.71 -17.56 5.97
N ASP A 116 14.32 -17.70 4.79
CA ASP A 116 15.73 -18.06 4.65
C ASP A 116 16.58 -16.80 4.86
N ARG A 117 17.18 -16.71 6.04
CA ARG A 117 17.99 -15.56 6.47
C ARG A 117 19.39 -15.52 5.86
N VAL A 118 19.83 -16.61 5.23
CA VAL A 118 21.16 -16.71 4.61
C VAL A 118 21.08 -16.28 3.15
N ASN A 119 20.03 -16.71 2.45
CA ASN A 119 19.83 -16.41 1.04
C ASN A 119 18.78 -15.31 0.80
N PHE A 120 18.21 -14.75 1.87
CA PHE A 120 17.17 -13.72 1.84
C PHE A 120 16.00 -14.10 0.94
N LYS A 121 15.36 -15.24 1.24
CA LYS A 121 14.16 -15.71 0.55
C LYS A 121 13.02 -15.86 1.53
N ILE A 122 11.81 -15.54 1.10
CA ILE A 122 10.60 -15.68 1.91
C ILE A 122 9.56 -16.45 1.13
N ARG A 123 8.87 -17.35 1.81
CA ARG A 123 7.68 -18.02 1.28
C ARG A 123 6.52 -17.77 2.21
N SER A 124 5.41 -17.31 1.65
CA SER A 124 4.20 -16.97 2.37
C SER A 124 2.95 -17.49 1.66
N ILE A 125 1.86 -17.56 2.39
CA ILE A 125 0.57 -18.02 1.92
C ILE A 125 -0.53 -17.15 2.50
N GLY A 126 -1.56 -16.85 1.73
CA GLY A 126 -2.69 -16.04 2.17
C GLY A 126 -4.00 -16.66 1.75
N TRP A 127 -5.03 -16.51 2.59
CA TRP A 127 -6.37 -17.02 2.36
C TRP A 127 -7.33 -15.86 2.24
N GLY A 128 -8.10 -15.79 1.17
CA GLY A 128 -8.94 -14.63 0.90
C GLY A 128 -9.86 -14.80 -0.30
N GLU A 129 -10.29 -13.68 -0.85
CA GLU A 129 -11.13 -13.64 -2.04
C GLU A 129 -10.82 -12.42 -2.90
N LYS A 130 -11.54 -12.28 -4.01
CA LYS A 130 -11.43 -11.09 -4.85
C LYS A 130 -12.08 -9.90 -4.14
N PHE A 131 -11.38 -8.77 -4.07
CA PHE A 131 -11.87 -7.53 -3.51
C PHE A 131 -13.14 -7.04 -4.24
N CYS A 132 -14.12 -6.56 -3.48
CA CYS A 132 -15.41 -6.14 -4.00
C CYS A 132 -16.03 -5.05 -3.12
N LEU A 133 -16.27 -3.87 -3.68
CA LEU A 133 -16.82 -2.70 -2.96
C LEU A 133 -18.20 -2.93 -2.33
N SER A 134 -18.97 -3.91 -2.82
CA SER A 134 -20.28 -4.24 -2.21
C SER A 134 -20.16 -5.17 -1.01
N LYS A 135 -19.01 -5.84 -0.82
CA LYS A 135 -18.76 -6.77 0.28
C LYS A 135 -17.81 -6.18 1.32
N HIS A 136 -16.80 -5.46 0.87
CA HIS A 136 -15.67 -5.01 1.67
C HIS A 136 -15.73 -3.49 1.83
N PRO A 137 -15.68 -2.97 3.07
CA PRO A 137 -15.61 -1.53 3.31
C PRO A 137 -14.41 -0.90 2.61
N GLN A 138 -14.61 0.23 1.95
CA GLN A 138 -13.52 0.94 1.30
C GLN A 138 -12.71 1.73 2.35
N GLY A 139 -11.49 1.29 2.60
CA GLY A 139 -10.46 2.03 3.33
C GLY A 139 -9.70 2.97 2.40
N THR A 140 -8.38 3.09 2.61
CA THR A 140 -7.52 3.91 1.75
C THR A 140 -6.63 3.01 0.89
N GLU A 141 -6.50 3.36 -0.38
CA GLU A 141 -5.61 2.66 -1.29
C GLU A 141 -4.16 2.82 -0.84
N VAL A 142 -3.36 1.77 -1.03
CA VAL A 142 -1.91 1.80 -0.86
C VAL A 142 -1.33 1.73 -2.26
N LYS A 143 -0.49 2.69 -2.62
CA LYS A 143 0.10 2.84 -3.96
C LYS A 143 1.45 2.17 -4.09
N ALA A 144 2.29 2.29 -3.07
CA ALA A 144 3.66 1.80 -3.12
C ALA A 144 4.25 1.57 -1.72
N ILE A 145 5.19 0.63 -1.66
CA ILE A 145 6.05 0.44 -0.50
C ILE A 145 7.27 1.36 -0.63
N THR A 146 7.80 1.87 0.47
CA THR A 146 8.98 2.75 0.45
C THR A 146 10.07 2.23 1.39
N TYR A 147 11.33 2.48 1.04
CA TYR A 147 12.47 2.28 1.95
C TYR A 147 12.59 3.41 3.00
N SER A 148 11.71 4.41 2.96
CA SER A 148 11.79 5.57 3.84
C SER A 148 11.58 5.13 5.29
N ALA A 149 12.59 5.35 6.13
CA ALA A 149 12.58 4.97 7.54
C ALA A 149 12.18 3.49 7.78
N MET A 150 12.50 2.60 6.85
CA MET A 150 12.30 1.17 7.04
C MET A 150 13.23 0.67 8.14
N GLN A 151 12.69 -0.09 9.09
CA GLN A 151 13.45 -0.62 10.22
C GLN A 151 12.99 -2.02 10.55
N ILE A 152 13.97 -2.91 10.75
CA ILE A 152 13.74 -4.28 11.21
C ILE A 152 14.56 -4.48 12.48
N HIS A 153 13.87 -4.78 13.58
CA HIS A 153 14.49 -5.04 14.86
C HIS A 153 14.29 -6.50 15.24
N ASP A 154 15.18 -7.37 14.75
CA ASP A 154 15.15 -8.80 15.03
C ASP A 154 15.80 -9.10 16.40
N LYS A 155 14.99 -9.06 17.46
CA LYS A 155 15.35 -9.38 18.86
C LYS A 155 14.41 -10.47 19.39
N GLU A 156 14.32 -10.66 20.72
CA GLU A 156 13.39 -11.66 21.32
C GLU A 156 11.93 -11.49 20.88
N LYS A 157 11.51 -10.25 20.58
CA LYS A 157 10.22 -9.95 19.96
C LYS A 157 10.48 -9.09 18.73
N PRO A 158 10.53 -9.69 17.53
CA PRO A 158 10.80 -8.94 16.31
C PRO A 158 9.74 -7.88 16.05
N GLU A 159 10.18 -6.69 15.65
CA GLU A 159 9.33 -5.55 15.28
C GLU A 159 9.83 -4.92 13.97
N ILE A 160 8.89 -4.40 13.18
CA ILE A 160 9.12 -3.84 11.84
C ILE A 160 8.40 -2.51 11.73
N PHE A 161 9.07 -1.53 11.14
CA PHE A 161 8.51 -0.25 10.75
C PHE A 161 8.66 -0.08 9.24
N ALA A 162 7.56 0.16 8.53
CA ALA A 162 7.56 0.36 7.08
C ALA A 162 6.66 1.54 6.70
N ILE A 163 7.11 2.40 5.80
CA ILE A 163 6.29 3.51 5.27
C ILE A 163 5.74 3.12 3.89
N VAL A 164 4.45 3.37 3.69
CA VAL A 164 3.76 3.15 2.41
C VAL A 164 3.09 4.45 1.93
N ASP A 165 3.10 4.66 0.61
CA ASP A 165 2.41 5.77 -0.07
C ASP A 165 0.93 5.38 -0.29
N ILE A 166 0.01 6.30 -0.04
CA ILE A 166 -1.45 6.08 -0.06
C ILE A 166 -2.18 7.03 -1.02
#